data_AF-A0A918CDU3-F1
#
_entry.id   AF-A0A918CDU3-F1
#
_cell.length_a   1.000
_cell.length_b   1.000
_cell.length_c   1.000
_cell.angle_alpha   90.00
_cell.angle_beta   90.00
_cell.angle_gamma   90.00
#
_symmetry.space_group_name_H-M   'P 1'
#
loop_
_entity.id
_entity.type
_entity.pdbx_description
1 polymer ?
#
loop_
_entity_poly.entity_id
_entity_poly.type
_entity_poly.pdbx_seq_one_letter_code
_entity_poly.pdbx_strand_id
1 'polypeptide(L)'
;MYIVMTSKDGPVTGSYTRGVADLATRNLRVLLPRTRVWVVSSTAAEIQQKALEVLACPIDAEITTAHRVEYEGTVLTQHLRRLTLRGLVDSNIRGSERRSQGEGWTRELAESHAAFARATGVSEHRVHFTF
;
A
#
# COMPACT_ATOMS: atom_id res chain seq x y z
N MET A 1 0.11 7.87 -18.70
CA MET A 1 0.30 7.47 -17.29
C MET A 1 1.75 7.71 -16.93
N TYR A 2 2.10 7.58 -15.65
CA TYR A 2 3.46 7.84 -15.19
C TYR A 2 3.87 6.78 -14.18
N ILE A 3 5.14 6.40 -14.20
CA ILE A 3 5.74 5.53 -13.17
C ILE A 3 6.66 6.38 -12.31
N VAL A 4 6.51 6.25 -11.00
CA VAL A 4 7.45 6.77 -10.02
C VAL A 4 8.52 5.73 -9.77
N MET A 5 9.77 6.14 -9.98
CA MET A 5 10.96 5.32 -9.91
C MET A 5 11.79 5.73 -8.69
N THR A 6 12.48 4.76 -8.11
CA THR A 6 13.53 4.99 -7.11
C THR A 6 14.85 4.37 -7.57
N SER A 7 15.97 4.93 -7.11
CA SER A 7 17.30 4.39 -7.45
C SER A 7 17.61 3.07 -6.76
N LYS A 8 16.87 2.72 -5.71
CA LYS A 8 17.11 1.53 -4.89
C LYS A 8 16.24 0.36 -5.36
N ASP A 9 14.94 0.60 -5.52
CA ASP A 9 13.94 -0.46 -5.73
C ASP A 9 13.40 -0.46 -7.18
N GLY A 10 13.80 0.52 -8.01
CA GLY A 10 13.29 0.67 -9.36
C GLY A 10 11.86 1.23 -9.38
N PRO A 11 10.95 0.69 -10.21
CA PRO A 11 9.57 1.18 -10.28
C PRO A 11 8.81 0.87 -8.99
N VAL A 12 8.23 1.89 -8.36
CA VAL A 12 7.52 1.75 -7.08
C VAL A 12 6.01 1.79 -7.25
N THR A 13 5.51 2.70 -8.10
CA THR A 13 4.08 2.91 -8.29
C THR A 13 3.79 3.61 -9.61
N GLY A 14 2.61 3.35 -10.18
CA GLY A 14 2.03 4.08 -11.29
C GLY A 14 1.11 5.21 -10.83
N SER A 15 0.76 6.10 -11.76
CA SER A 15 -0.27 7.11 -11.56
C SER A 15 -0.92 7.51 -12.89
N TYR A 16 -2.18 7.93 -12.85
CA TYR A 16 -2.90 8.37 -14.06
C TYR A 16 -2.43 9.74 -14.55
N THR A 17 -2.18 10.67 -13.63
CA THR A 17 -1.86 12.07 -13.94
C THR A 17 -0.46 12.44 -13.48
N ARG A 18 0.14 13.42 -14.16
CA ARG A 18 1.47 13.93 -13.81
C ARG A 18 1.48 14.56 -12.42
N GLY A 19 0.41 15.26 -12.06
CA GLY A 19 0.27 15.92 -10.76
C GLY A 19 0.33 14.94 -9.58
N VAL A 20 -0.34 13.79 -9.70
CA VAL A 20 -0.27 12.73 -8.68
C VAL A 20 1.13 12.12 -8.62
N ALA A 21 1.76 11.87 -9.77
CA ALA A 21 3.15 11.37 -9.84
C ALA A 21 4.16 12.31 -9.15
N ASP A 22 4.04 13.61 -9.39
CA ASP A 22 4.94 14.62 -8.82
C ASP A 22 4.69 14.80 -7.32
N LEU A 23 3.44 14.68 -6.85
CA LEU A 23 3.12 14.65 -5.41
C LEU A 23 3.72 13.42 -4.73
N ALA A 24 3.51 12.23 -5.30
CA ALA A 24 4.09 10.98 -4.81
C ALA A 24 5.62 11.04 -4.77
N THR A 25 6.24 11.61 -5.80
CA THR A 25 7.70 11.80 -5.86
C THR A 25 8.20 12.71 -4.74
N ARG A 26 7.53 13.84 -4.49
CA ARG A 26 7.90 14.75 -3.39
C ARG A 26 7.81 14.05 -2.04
N ASN A 27 6.72 13.33 -1.80
CA ASN A 27 6.50 12.65 -0.53
C ASN A 27 7.45 11.45 -0.33
N LEU A 28 7.74 10.68 -1.38
CA LEU A 28 8.74 9.60 -1.32
C LEU A 28 10.15 10.12 -1.06
N ARG A 29 10.52 11.31 -1.54
CA ARG A 29 11.83 11.92 -1.21
C ARG A 29 11.95 12.26 0.28
N VAL A 30 10.84 12.64 0.93
CA VAL A 30 10.80 12.85 2.39
C VAL A 30 11.00 11.52 3.12
N LEU A 31 10.33 10.46 2.66
CA LEU A 31 10.41 9.12 3.25
C LEU A 31 11.75 8.42 3.01
N LEU A 32 12.42 8.72 1.89
CA LEU A 32 13.63 8.06 1.42
C LEU A 32 14.74 9.09 1.15
N PRO A 33 15.27 9.78 2.18
CA PRO A 33 16.15 10.94 2.01
C PRO A 33 17.48 10.66 1.30
N ARG A 34 17.88 9.38 1.22
CA ARG A 34 19.12 8.94 0.55
C ARG A 34 18.88 8.25 -0.80
N THR A 35 17.63 8.24 -1.28
CA THR A 35 17.23 7.57 -2.51
C THR A 35 16.81 8.60 -3.54
N ARG A 36 17.32 8.49 -4.77
CA ARG A 36 16.84 9.35 -5.87
C ARG A 36 15.44 8.87 -6.26
N VAL A 37 14.50 9.79 -6.37
CA VAL A 37 13.12 9.52 -6.81
C VAL A 37 12.80 10.40 -8.00
N TRP A 38 12.29 9.81 -9.09
CA TRP A 38 11.93 10.53 -10.31
C TRP A 38 10.70 9.91 -10.99
N VAL A 39 10.15 10.64 -11.95
CA VAL A 39 8.96 10.22 -12.70
C VAL A 39 9.33 10.01 -14.16
N VAL A 40 8.85 8.92 -14.74
CA VAL A 40 8.92 8.66 -16.19
C VAL A 40 7.52 8.51 -16.77
N SER A 41 7.33 8.97 -18.01
CA SER A 41 6.11 8.69 -18.78
C SER A 41 6.05 7.21 -19.10
N SER A 42 4.85 6.64 -19.07
CA SER A 42 4.63 5.21 -19.30
C SER A 42 3.20 4.93 -19.80
N THR A 43 2.97 3.70 -20.26
CA THR A 43 1.68 3.20 -20.71
C THR A 43 0.96 2.37 -19.64
N ALA A 44 -0.35 2.19 -19.79
CA ALA A 44 -1.13 1.31 -18.91
C ALA A 44 -0.63 -0.15 -18.97
N ALA A 45 -0.25 -0.61 -20.17
CA ALA A 45 0.25 -1.96 -20.38
C ALA A 45 1.57 -2.22 -19.61
N GLU A 46 2.49 -1.27 -19.62
CA GLU A 46 3.75 -1.38 -18.86
C GLU A 46 3.53 -1.40 -17.35
N ILE A 47 2.61 -0.57 -16.84
CA ILE A 47 2.24 -0.52 -15.42
C ILE A 47 1.64 -1.86 -14.98
N GLN A 48 0.73 -2.42 -15.79
CA GLN A 48 0.12 -3.72 -15.53
C GLN A 48 1.15 -4.86 -15.60
N GLN A 49 2.02 -4.86 -16.60
CA GLN A 49 3.09 -5.86 -16.73
C GLN A 49 4.02 -5.86 -15.51
N LYS A 50 4.28 -4.69 -14.93
CA LYS A 50 5.11 -4.53 -13.73
C LYS A 50 4.33 -4.75 -12.43
N ALA A 51 3.04 -5.07 -12.50
CA ALA A 51 2.14 -5.24 -11.36
C ALA A 51 2.23 -4.09 -10.35
N LEU A 52 2.33 -2.85 -10.85
CA LEU A 52 2.49 -1.68 -9.99
C LEU A 52 1.14 -1.19 -9.48
N GLU A 53 1.13 -0.77 -8.21
CA GLU A 53 0.02 -0.02 -7.66
C GLU A 53 -0.16 1.31 -8.37
N VAL A 54 -1.40 1.66 -8.67
CA VAL A 54 -1.72 2.91 -9.37
C VAL A 54 -2.39 3.87 -8.41
N LEU A 55 -1.71 5.00 -8.13
CA LEU A 55 -2.28 6.10 -7.38
C LEU A 55 -3.31 6.81 -8.27
N ALA A 56 -4.58 6.75 -7.86
CA ALA A 56 -5.70 7.27 -8.62
C ALA A 56 -5.86 8.78 -8.42
N CYS A 57 -5.62 9.25 -7.20
CA CYS A 57 -5.91 10.62 -6.79
C CYS A 57 -4.85 11.19 -5.82
N PRO A 58 -4.84 12.51 -5.57
CA PRO A 58 -3.83 13.12 -4.70
C PRO A 58 -3.75 12.54 -3.29
N ILE A 59 -4.89 12.12 -2.72
CA ILE A 59 -4.95 11.55 -1.38
C ILE A 59 -4.21 10.20 -1.29
N ASP A 60 -4.10 9.45 -2.38
CA ASP A 60 -3.31 8.22 -2.44
C ASP A 60 -1.80 8.50 -2.31
N ALA A 61 -1.37 9.70 -2.69
CA ALA A 61 0.01 10.13 -2.61
C ALA A 61 0.36 10.80 -1.27
N GLU A 62 -0.57 10.93 -0.32
CA GLU A 62 -0.28 11.48 1.01
C GLU A 62 0.58 10.52 1.85
N ILE A 63 1.49 11.08 2.64
CA ILE A 63 2.26 10.29 3.62
C ILE A 63 1.31 9.85 4.72
N THR A 64 1.28 8.55 4.99
CA THR A 64 0.51 7.95 6.07
C THR A 64 1.34 6.91 6.83
N THR A 65 0.82 6.46 7.96
CA THR A 65 1.33 5.29 8.67
C THR A 65 0.58 4.06 8.18
N ALA A 66 1.30 3.08 7.62
CA ALA A 66 0.76 1.75 7.43
C ALA A 66 0.77 1.01 8.77
N HIS A 67 -0.39 0.59 9.23
CA HIS A 67 -0.59 -0.21 10.42
C HIS A 67 -0.76 -1.67 10.00
N ARG A 68 -0.02 -2.57 10.64
CA ARG A 68 -0.22 -4.01 10.51
C ARG A 68 -0.65 -4.62 11.84
N VAL A 69 -1.70 -5.41 11.78
CA VAL A 69 -2.32 -6.07 12.91
C VAL A 69 -2.44 -7.56 12.62
N GLU A 70 -2.15 -8.39 13.62
CA GLU A 70 -2.27 -9.84 13.52
C GLU A 70 -3.06 -10.39 14.70
N TYR A 71 -3.98 -11.31 14.41
CA TYR A 71 -4.62 -12.16 15.41
C TYR A 71 -3.97 -13.53 15.42
N GLU A 72 -3.70 -14.05 16.61
CA GLU A 72 -3.40 -15.46 16.84
C GLU A 72 -4.34 -15.97 17.95
N GLY A 73 -5.32 -16.80 17.57
CA GLY A 73 -6.40 -17.14 18.50
C GLY A 73 -7.14 -15.90 18.99
N THR A 74 -7.12 -15.59 20.29
CA THR A 74 -7.75 -14.38 20.86
C THR A 74 -6.77 -13.22 21.04
N VAL A 75 -5.48 -13.43 20.78
CA VAL A 75 -4.44 -12.43 21.02
C VAL A 75 -4.32 -11.52 19.81
N LEU A 76 -4.41 -10.21 20.06
CA LEU A 76 -4.17 -9.17 19.07
C LEU A 76 -2.76 -8.61 19.24
N THR A 77 -1.94 -8.73 18.20
CA THR A 77 -0.59 -8.17 18.20
C THR A 77 -0.44 -7.11 17.11
N GLN A 78 0.06 -5.94 17.49
CA GLN A 78 0.40 -4.86 16.56
C GLN A 78 1.89 -4.97 16.20
N HIS A 79 2.20 -5.22 14.94
CA HIS A 79 3.56 -5.58 14.53
C HIS A 79 4.34 -4.46 13.84
N LEU A 80 3.71 -3.73 12.90
CA LEU A 80 4.45 -2.81 12.03
C LEU A 80 3.73 -1.48 11.89
N ARG A 81 4.48 -0.40 12.13
CA ARG A 81 4.17 0.96 11.71
C ARG A 81 5.29 1.41 10.78
N ARG A 82 4.99 1.59 9.50
CA ARG A 82 5.92 2.23 8.56
C ARG A 82 5.26 3.45 7.94
N LEU A 83 6.02 4.50 7.73
CA LEU A 83 5.55 5.61 6.92
C LEU A 83 5.64 5.25 5.44
N THR A 84 4.56 5.46 4.69
CA THR A 84 4.46 5.17 3.26
C THR A 84 3.45 6.12 2.62
N LEU A 85 3.20 5.99 1.31
CA LEU A 85 2.08 6.67 0.66
C LEU A 85 0.78 5.90 0.91
N ARG A 86 -0.34 6.60 1.08
CA ARG A 86 -1.63 5.99 1.40
C ARG A 86 -2.09 4.92 0.41
N GLY A 87 -1.97 5.16 -0.89
CA GLY A 87 -2.33 4.20 -1.94
C GLY A 87 -1.37 3.01 -2.05
N LEU A 88 -0.24 3.03 -1.33
CA LEU A 88 0.71 1.93 -1.23
C LEU A 88 0.56 1.12 0.06
N VAL A 89 -0.41 1.49 0.91
CA VAL A 89 -0.76 0.66 2.04
C VAL A 89 -1.48 -0.56 1.51
N ASP A 90 -0.88 -1.72 1.76
CA ASP A 90 -1.36 -2.97 1.21
C ASP A 90 -2.72 -3.31 1.84
N SER A 91 -3.72 -3.63 1.00
CA SER A 91 -5.01 -4.14 1.44
C SER A 91 -5.05 -5.67 1.45
N ASN A 92 -3.89 -6.32 1.32
CA ASN A 92 -3.75 -7.75 1.49
C ASN A 92 -4.15 -8.16 2.90
N ILE A 93 -5.12 -9.08 2.92
CA ILE A 93 -5.53 -9.81 4.09
C ILE A 93 -5.03 -11.24 3.97
N ARG A 94 -4.60 -11.79 5.10
CA ARG A 94 -4.22 -13.20 5.22
C ARG A 94 -4.93 -13.78 6.42
N GLY A 95 -5.48 -14.97 6.30
CA GLY A 95 -6.44 -15.53 7.23
C GLY A 95 -6.42 -17.05 7.18
N SER A 96 -6.39 -17.63 8.37
CA SER A 96 -6.59 -19.04 8.64
C SER A 96 -7.42 -19.13 9.91
N GLU A 97 -7.94 -20.32 10.24
CA GLU A 97 -8.70 -20.53 11.48
C GLU A 97 -7.92 -20.12 12.75
N ARG A 98 -6.58 -20.14 12.70
CA ARG A 98 -5.71 -19.87 13.85
C ARG A 98 -5.03 -18.51 13.83
N ARG A 99 -4.77 -17.95 12.64
CA ARG A 99 -4.04 -16.69 12.47
C ARG A 99 -4.67 -15.84 11.39
N SER A 100 -4.85 -14.56 11.65
CA SER A 100 -5.24 -13.59 10.63
C SER A 100 -4.41 -12.31 10.70
N GLN A 101 -4.34 -11.59 9.60
CA GLN A 101 -3.55 -10.38 9.43
C GLN A 101 -4.32 -9.39 8.55
N GLY A 102 -4.23 -8.12 8.92
CA GLY A 102 -4.67 -7.00 8.09
C GLY A 102 -3.66 -5.85 8.13
N GLU A 103 -3.51 -5.17 7.00
CA GLU A 103 -2.78 -3.91 6.88
C GLU A 103 -3.76 -2.79 6.50
N GLY A 104 -3.55 -1.58 7.02
CA GLY A 104 -4.44 -0.43 6.79
C GLY A 104 -3.77 0.90 7.14
N TRP A 105 -4.25 1.99 6.54
CA TRP A 105 -3.69 3.35 6.78
C TRP A 105 -4.18 3.98 8.09
N THR A 106 -5.05 3.27 8.81
CA THR A 106 -5.41 3.51 10.21
C THR A 106 -5.36 2.19 10.96
N ARG A 107 -5.30 2.26 12.29
CA ARG A 107 -5.34 1.05 13.12
C ARG A 107 -6.69 0.35 12.97
N GLU A 108 -7.77 1.12 12.98
CA GLU A 108 -9.15 0.64 12.89
C GLU A 108 -9.39 -0.11 11.59
N LEU A 109 -8.83 0.39 10.47
CA LEU A 109 -8.92 -0.29 9.19
C LEU A 109 -8.10 -1.60 9.18
N ALA A 110 -6.89 -1.59 9.74
CA ALA A 110 -6.07 -2.80 9.83
C ALA A 110 -6.72 -3.88 10.70
N GLU A 111 -7.36 -3.50 11.82
CA GLU A 111 -8.13 -4.40 12.68
C GLU A 111 -9.36 -4.95 11.94
N SER A 112 -10.09 -4.10 11.22
CA SER A 112 -11.24 -4.50 10.39
C SER A 112 -10.84 -5.52 9.33
N HIS A 113 -9.73 -5.27 8.63
CA HIS A 113 -9.17 -6.19 7.63
C HIS A 113 -8.80 -7.54 8.26
N ALA A 114 -8.11 -7.54 9.41
CA ALA A 114 -7.72 -8.75 10.11
C ALA A 114 -8.93 -9.55 10.64
N ALA A 115 -9.97 -8.85 11.11
CA ALA A 115 -11.23 -9.46 11.54
C ALA A 115 -11.99 -10.08 10.36
N PHE A 116 -12.04 -9.40 9.22
CA PHE A 116 -12.65 -9.93 8.00
C PHE A 116 -11.91 -11.19 7.54
N ALA A 117 -10.58 -11.17 7.49
CA ALA A 117 -9.74 -12.31 7.09
C ALA A 117 -9.97 -13.55 7.97
N ARG A 118 -10.21 -13.32 9.27
CA ARG A 118 -10.54 -14.37 10.24
C ARG A 118 -11.92 -14.96 9.99
N ALA A 119 -12.93 -14.11 9.73
CA ALA A 119 -14.30 -14.55 9.51
C ALA A 119 -14.45 -15.35 8.20
N THR A 120 -13.65 -15.02 7.18
CA THR A 120 -13.75 -15.65 5.85
C THR A 120 -12.75 -16.77 5.60
N GLY A 121 -11.76 -16.97 6.48
CA GLY A 121 -10.75 -18.03 6.34
C GLY A 121 -9.85 -17.86 5.09
N VAL A 122 -9.71 -16.63 4.60
CA VAL A 122 -9.04 -16.31 3.35
C VAL A 122 -7.53 -16.45 3.48
N SER A 123 -6.92 -17.44 2.82
CA SER A 123 -5.48 -17.70 2.93
C SER A 123 -4.60 -16.55 2.42
N GLU A 124 -5.01 -15.88 1.34
CA GLU A 124 -4.42 -14.64 0.84
C GLU A 124 -5.39 -13.98 -0.16
N HIS A 125 -5.86 -12.78 0.13
CA HIS A 125 -6.66 -12.02 -0.84
C HIS A 125 -6.42 -10.54 -0.69
N ARG A 126 -6.53 -9.84 -1.81
CA ARG A 126 -6.42 -8.40 -1.84
C ARG A 126 -7.81 -7.81 -1.82
N VAL A 127 -8.18 -7.12 -0.75
CA VAL A 127 -9.52 -6.52 -0.67
C VAL A 127 -9.48 -5.13 -1.23
N HIS A 128 -10.26 -4.90 -2.29
CA HIS A 128 -10.55 -3.56 -2.78
C HIS A 128 -11.79 -3.06 -2.06
N PHE A 129 -11.62 -2.23 -1.04
CA PHE A 129 -12.75 -1.51 -0.43
C PHE A 129 -13.04 -0.29 -1.30
N THR A 130 -14.16 -0.33 -2.03
CA THR A 130 -14.75 0.85 -2.67
C THR A 130 -15.47 1.65 -1.58
N PHE A 131 -14.91 2.80 -1.19
CA PHE A 131 -15.57 3.79 -0.32
C PHE A 131 -16.29 4.83 -1.17
#